data_AF-A0A528AZ95-F1
#
_entry.id   AF-A0A528AZ95-F1
#
_cell.length_a   1.000
_cell.length_b   1.000
_cell.length_c   1.000
_cell.angle_alpha   90.00
_cell.angle_beta   90.00
_cell.angle_gamma   90.00
#
_symmetry.space_group_name_H-M   'P 1'
#
loop_
_entity.id
_entity.type
_entity.pdbx_description
1 polymer ?
#
loop_
_entity_poly.entity_id
_entity_poly.type
_entity_poly.pdbx_seq_one_letter_code
_entity_poly.pdbx_strand_id
1 'polypeptide(L)'
;MTSLGATVTREGIRFAAWSSAASRLWVSIFDEQGEREIDRLELQPEGEGVHALFVAGLAAGTRYGFRADGDYAPEKGLWFDPDKLLVDPYAVEIDRP
;
A
#
# COMPACT_ATOMS: atom_id res chain seq x y z
N MET A 1 6.14 -17.89 -5.18
CA MET A 1 6.23 -17.10 -3.93
C MET A 1 5.85 -15.67 -4.30
N THR A 2 4.68 -15.22 -3.87
CA THR A 2 4.24 -13.83 -4.07
C THR A 2 5.02 -12.97 -3.07
N SER A 3 5.87 -12.04 -3.54
CA SER A 3 6.59 -11.14 -2.63
C SER A 3 5.64 -10.03 -2.18
N LEU A 4 5.53 -9.84 -0.87
CA LEU A 4 4.80 -8.73 -0.26
C LEU A 4 5.71 -7.50 -0.14
N GLY A 5 5.08 -6.36 0.05
CA GLY A 5 5.68 -5.03 0.14
C GLY A 5 6.03 -4.42 -1.22
N ALA A 6 6.89 -3.41 -1.19
CA ALA A 6 7.41 -2.75 -2.38
C ALA A 6 8.64 -3.48 -2.95
N THR A 7 8.51 -4.01 -4.16
CA THR A 7 9.61 -4.62 -4.94
C THR A 7 10.02 -3.69 -6.08
N VAL A 8 11.20 -3.11 -5.98
CA VAL A 8 11.77 -2.23 -7.03
C VAL A 8 12.29 -3.08 -8.19
N THR A 9 11.91 -2.72 -9.41
CA THR A 9 12.43 -3.29 -10.65
C THR A 9 13.13 -2.21 -11.49
N ARG A 10 13.65 -2.57 -12.67
CA ARG A 10 14.21 -1.58 -13.61
C ARG A 10 13.15 -0.68 -14.25
N GLU A 11 11.90 -1.12 -14.28
CA GLU A 11 10.81 -0.49 -15.04
C GLU A 11 9.81 0.23 -14.13
N GLY A 12 9.85 -0.03 -12.82
CA GLY A 12 8.88 0.49 -11.87
C GLY A 12 8.96 -0.19 -10.51
N ILE A 13 7.90 -0.03 -9.72
CA ILE A 13 7.75 -0.70 -8.43
C ILE A 13 6.49 -1.56 -8.44
N ARG A 14 6.62 -2.79 -7.97
CA ARG A 14 5.47 -3.63 -7.65
C ARG A 14 5.14 -3.51 -6.17
N PHE A 15 3.94 -3.07 -5.85
CA PHE A 15 3.40 -3.07 -4.50
C PHE A 15 2.52 -4.29 -4.30
N ALA A 16 2.66 -4.97 -3.17
CA ALA A 16 1.72 -6.00 -2.75
C ALA A 16 1.47 -5.96 -1.25
N ALA A 17 0.19 -6.05 -0.88
CA ALA A 17 -0.25 -6.08 0.50
C ALA A 17 -1.19 -7.27 0.70
N TRP A 18 -1.16 -7.86 1.89
CA TRP A 18 -2.09 -8.91 2.26
C TRP A 18 -3.16 -8.34 3.19
N SER A 19 -4.42 -8.70 2.95
CA SER A 19 -5.51 -8.50 3.90
C SER A 19 -6.60 -9.54 3.67
N SER A 20 -7.06 -10.17 4.75
CA SER A 20 -8.19 -11.11 4.71
C SER A 20 -9.57 -10.43 4.72
N ALA A 21 -9.64 -9.14 5.08
CA ALA A 21 -10.90 -8.46 5.38
C ALA A 21 -11.07 -7.09 4.70
N ALA A 22 -10.03 -6.57 4.03
CA ALA A 22 -10.16 -5.32 3.29
C ALA A 22 -11.09 -5.52 2.08
N SER A 23 -12.02 -4.59 1.88
CA SER A 23 -12.84 -4.54 0.67
C SER A 23 -12.06 -3.91 -0.49
N ARG A 24 -11.16 -2.97 -0.18
CA ARG A 24 -10.26 -2.30 -1.14
C ARG A 24 -8.94 -1.92 -0.48
N LEU A 25 -7.88 -1.89 -1.27
CA LEU A 25 -6.54 -1.48 -0.86
C LEU A 25 -5.96 -0.53 -1.90
N TRP A 26 -5.31 0.53 -1.45
CA TRP A 26 -4.62 1.49 -2.31
C TRP A 26 -3.19 1.71 -1.85
N VAL A 27 -2.31 1.98 -2.82
CA VAL A 27 -1.03 2.63 -2.57
C VAL A 27 -1.17 4.13 -2.82
N SER A 28 -0.80 4.93 -1.83
CA SER A 28 -0.70 6.38 -1.93
C SER A 28 0.76 6.74 -2.20
N ILE A 29 1.01 7.45 -3.29
CA ILE A 29 2.35 7.91 -3.69
C ILE A 29 2.50 9.38 -3.30
N PHE A 30 3.66 9.73 -2.75
CA PHE A 30 3.97 11.07 -2.29
C PHE A 30 5.05 11.72 -3.15
N ASP A 31 5.13 13.04 -3.08
CA ASP A 31 6.24 13.81 -3.65
C ASP A 31 7.61 13.46 -3.03
N GLU A 32 8.67 14.05 -3.58
CA GLU A 32 10.04 13.83 -3.14
C GLU A 32 10.32 14.35 -1.72
N GLN A 33 9.43 15.15 -1.15
CA GLN A 33 9.51 15.67 0.21
C GLN A 33 8.66 14.83 1.18
N GLY A 34 7.78 13.96 0.66
CA GLY A 34 6.80 13.19 1.43
C GLY A 34 5.68 14.05 2.03
N GLU A 35 5.44 15.26 1.51
CA GLU A 35 4.51 16.23 2.10
C GLU A 35 3.12 16.17 1.46
N ARG A 36 3.06 15.87 0.17
CA ARG A 36 1.80 15.81 -0.59
C ARG A 36 1.61 14.45 -1.24
N GLU A 37 0.43 13.88 -1.05
CA GLU A 37 -0.06 12.74 -1.84
C GLU A 37 -0.28 13.22 -3.29
N ILE A 38 0.48 12.66 -4.23
CA ILE A 38 0.44 13.02 -5.65
C ILE A 38 -0.38 12.04 -6.47
N ASP A 39 -0.53 10.81 -6.00
CA ASP A 39 -1.36 9.80 -6.64
C ASP A 39 -1.86 8.77 -5.63
N ARG A 40 -2.99 8.12 -5.95
CA ARG A 40 -3.57 7.03 -5.17
C ARG A 40 -4.10 5.98 -6.12
N LEU A 41 -3.49 4.80 -6.10
CA LEU A 41 -3.75 3.73 -7.06
C LEU A 41 -4.27 2.49 -6.34
N GLU A 42 -5.37 1.93 -6.86
CA GLU A 42 -6.01 0.75 -6.28
C GLU A 42 -5.26 -0.54 -6.64
N LEU A 43 -4.97 -1.36 -5.63
CA LEU A 43 -4.36 -2.68 -5.81
C LEU A 43 -5.45 -3.70 -6.17
N GLN A 44 -5.14 -4.54 -7.15
CA GLN A 44 -6.06 -5.57 -7.63
C GLN A 44 -5.87 -6.87 -6.86
N PRO A 45 -6.95 -7.61 -6.54
CA PRO A 45 -6.84 -8.93 -5.93
C PRO A 45 -6.09 -9.90 -6.85
N GLU A 46 -5.11 -10.61 -6.32
CA GLU A 46 -4.38 -11.69 -7.00
C GLU A 46 -4.69 -13.09 -6.43
N GLY A 47 -5.51 -13.17 -5.38
CA GLY A 47 -5.89 -14.41 -4.69
C GLY A 47 -5.18 -14.59 -3.34
N GLU A 48 -5.66 -15.54 -2.53
CA GLU A 48 -5.12 -15.86 -1.19
C GLU A 48 -5.00 -14.64 -0.24
N GLY A 49 -5.86 -13.64 -0.42
CA GLY A 49 -5.86 -12.38 0.35
C GLY A 49 -4.77 -11.38 -0.07
N VAL A 50 -4.02 -11.64 -1.15
CA VAL A 50 -3.03 -10.71 -1.70
C VAL A 50 -3.68 -9.76 -2.68
N HIS A 51 -3.36 -8.47 -2.53
CA HIS A 51 -3.66 -7.42 -3.47
C HIS A 51 -2.35 -6.84 -3.99
N ALA A 52 -2.27 -6.54 -5.28
CA ALA A 52 -1.05 -6.00 -5.86
C ALA A 52 -1.29 -5.04 -7.03
N LEU A 53 -0.27 -4.24 -7.31
CA LEU A 53 -0.20 -3.35 -8.46
C LEU A 53 1.25 -3.14 -8.87
N PHE A 54 1.52 -3.15 -10.16
CA PHE A 54 2.77 -2.66 -10.71
C PHE A 54 2.59 -1.24 -11.24
N VAL A 55 3.47 -0.33 -10.83
CA VAL A 55 3.46 1.08 -11.25
C VAL A 55 4.77 1.38 -11.97
N ALA A 56 4.66 1.62 -13.28
CA ALA A 56 5.79 1.94 -14.13
C ALA A 56 6.37 3.33 -13.82
N GLY A 57 7.68 3.51 -14.00
CA GLY A 57 8.37 4.79 -13.87
C GLY A 57 8.71 5.22 -12.44
N LEU A 58 8.23 4.50 -11.42
CA LEU A 58 8.69 4.69 -10.04
C LEU A 58 10.07 4.06 -9.81
N ALA A 59 10.81 4.57 -8.84
CA ALA A 59 12.19 4.16 -8.57
C ALA A 59 12.48 4.06 -7.07
N ALA A 60 13.62 3.45 -6.72
CA ALA A 60 14.08 3.42 -5.33
C ALA A 60 14.11 4.85 -4.74
N GLY A 61 13.60 5.00 -3.52
CA GLY A 61 13.42 6.30 -2.86
C GLY A 61 12.01 6.91 -3.02
N THR A 62 11.12 6.31 -3.83
CA THR A 62 9.72 6.71 -3.86
C THR A 62 9.06 6.52 -2.50
N ARG A 63 8.45 7.58 -1.98
CA ARG A 63 7.67 7.56 -0.74
C ARG A 63 6.26 7.10 -1.01
N TYR A 64 5.80 6.18 -0.18
CA TYR A 64 4.45 5.64 -0.29
C TYR A 64 3.91 5.24 1.09
N GLY A 65 2.60 5.04 1.13
CA GLY A 65 1.93 4.32 2.20
C GLY A 65 0.71 3.59 1.65
N PHE A 66 0.12 2.72 2.45
CA PHE A 66 -1.11 2.04 2.09
C PHE A 66 -2.33 2.72 2.71
N ARG A 67 -3.49 2.50 2.10
CA ARG A 67 -4.81 2.80 2.67
C ARG A 67 -5.69 1.58 2.46
N ALA A 68 -6.54 1.28 3.43
CA ALA A 68 -7.42 0.14 3.38
C ALA A 68 -8.85 0.56 3.71
N ASP A 69 -9.80 0.09 2.92
CA ASP A 69 -11.23 0.21 3.18
C ASP A 69 -11.80 -1.17 3.52
N GLY A 70 -12.91 -1.18 4.26
CA GLY A 70 -13.53 -2.36 4.82
C GLY A 70 -14.51 -1.99 5.93
N ASP A 71 -15.02 -3.00 6.64
CA ASP A 71 -15.97 -2.76 7.72
C ASP A 71 -15.31 -2.01 8.88
N TYR A 72 -15.90 -0.87 9.28
CA TYR A 72 -15.61 -0.24 10.56
C TYR A 72 -16.62 -0.73 11.60
N ALA A 73 -16.23 -1.75 12.35
CA ALA A 73 -17.02 -2.36 13.42
C ALA A 73 -16.11 -2.71 14.62
N PRO A 74 -15.68 -1.71 15.42
CA PRO A 74 -14.75 -1.89 16.52
C PRO A 74 -15.15 -2.97 17.53
N GLU A 75 -16.44 -3.14 17.78
CA GLU A 75 -17.02 -4.17 18.65
C GLU A 75 -16.80 -5.60 18.13
N LYS A 76 -16.51 -5.75 16.84
CA LYS A 76 -16.11 -7.01 16.19
C LYS A 76 -14.61 -7.09 15.93
N GLY A 77 -13.84 -6.09 16.37
CA GLY A 77 -12.40 -6.00 16.12
C GLY A 77 -12.02 -5.53 14.71
N LEU A 78 -12.95 -4.94 13.96
CA LEU A 78 -12.71 -4.41 12.61
C LEU A 78 -12.58 -2.88 12.68
N TRP A 79 -11.46 -2.35 12.18
CA TRP A 79 -11.07 -0.94 12.36
C TRP A 79 -10.65 -0.28 11.04
N PHE A 80 -11.20 -0.73 9.90
CA PHE A 80 -10.84 -0.17 8.60
C PHE A 80 -11.23 1.30 8.50
N ASP A 81 -10.27 2.16 8.20
CA ASP A 81 -10.46 3.59 8.03
C ASP A 81 -9.59 4.05 6.83
N PRO A 82 -10.18 4.26 5.64
CA PRO A 82 -9.43 4.64 4.45
C PRO A 82 -8.78 6.03 4.54
N ASP A 83 -9.22 6.87 5.49
CA ASP A 83 -8.63 8.19 5.72
C ASP A 83 -7.30 8.11 6.48
N LYS A 84 -6.98 6.97 7.10
CA LYS A 84 -5.67 6.75 7.73
C LYS A 84 -4.64 6.23 6.73
N LEU A 85 -3.48 6.89 6.72
CA LEU A 85 -2.30 6.38 6.05
C LEU A 85 -1.68 5.27 6.90
N LEU A 86 -1.46 4.11 6.28
CA LEU A 86 -0.89 2.93 6.90
C LEU A 86 0.54 2.74 6.40
N VAL A 87 1.44 2.37 7.31
CA VAL A 87 2.78 1.93 6.96
C VAL A 87 2.70 0.51 6.38
N ASP A 88 3.47 0.23 5.33
CA ASP A 88 3.64 -1.14 4.84
C ASP A 88 4.33 -2.00 5.91
N PRO A 89 3.72 -3.10 6.39
CA PRO A 89 4.37 -4.02 7.32
C PRO A 89 5.66 -4.64 6.78
N TYR A 90 5.86 -4.62 5.46
CA TYR A 90 7.03 -5.13 4.75
C TYR A 90 7.98 -4.01 4.27
N ALA A 91 7.77 -2.76 4.69
CA ALA A 91 8.70 -1.67 4.37
C ALA A 91 10.10 -1.99 4.87
N VAL A 92 11.10 -1.83 3.99
CA VAL A 92 12.52 -2.01 4.34
C VAL A 92 13.14 -0.76 4.97
N GLU A 93 12.50 0.39 4.81
CA GLU A 93 12.93 1.70 5.32
C GLU A 93 11.70 2.58 5.59
N ILE A 94 11.75 3.35 6.68
CA ILE A 94 10.73 4.34 7.06
C ILE A 94 11.37 5.72 7.00
N ASP A 95 10.74 6.67 6.31
CA ASP A 95 11.38 7.94 5.95
C ASP A 95 11.49 8.95 7.11
N ARG A 96 10.55 8.92 8.07
CA ARG A 96 10.50 9.84 9.22
C ARG A 96 9.80 9.19 10.44
N PRO A 97 10.09 9.67 11.67
CA PRO A 97 9.43 9.22 12.90
C PRO A 97 7.94 9.56 12.97
#